data_AF-A0A061CYN0-F1
#
_entry.id   AF-A0A061CYN0-F1
#
_cell.length_a   1.000
_cell.length_b   1.000
_cell.length_c   1.000
_cell.angle_alpha   90.00
_cell.angle_beta   90.00
_cell.angle_gamma   90.00
#
_symmetry.space_group_name_H-M   'P 1'
#
loop_
_entity.id
_entity.type
_entity.pdbx_description
1 polymer ?
#
loop_
_entity_poly.entity_id
_entity_poly.type
_entity_poly.pdbx_seq_one_letter_code
_entity_poly.pdbx_strand_id
1 'polypeptide(L)'
;MAYQRGNRKPLLSEGQEKPNNSATYVLKSLYTDGEDHRLREIQEALKRLKKLMLRTDALHSDILSDLRSYVTLCLNNQTGHSPSCNGNNCKQQLCCLFPQLQRSCLGARLANGQIIKTSKRWHNLTNQCNMAYFAFTDAPRNVKEGIDWLIALKGTDPENNIKAIGEAIHKFLADKPVGKMKIPALERIKCISKNFLQQESIKDCPLVNDMLRKFNKAWDKSAGKWLKRLFRIYESDYKNVIQSKGLTAETISNNLGKVVYACEEFLRGIKVPGQYRSAYSSEAMFYAACAKFPEACAVVVVGIAPMLYVGLQSLSDASVDAFLRWPPFTAYNRMQEVLKAVGYVEPGCRRGMKASHILSAFRGFNLRIFKNIYDFAGFWAFY
;
A
#
# COMPACT_ATOMS: atom_id res chain seq x y z
N MET A 1 18.35 -60.98 57.72
CA MET A 1 18.68 -59.56 57.49
C MET A 1 17.80 -59.09 56.32
N ALA A 2 16.52 -58.80 56.59
CA ALA A 2 15.96 -57.46 56.86
C ALA A 2 15.94 -56.55 55.61
N TYR A 3 14.82 -56.66 54.88
CA TYR A 3 14.35 -55.81 53.79
C TYR A 3 14.08 -54.38 54.30
N GLN A 4 14.61 -53.34 53.64
CA GLN A 4 14.13 -51.97 53.78
C GLN A 4 13.60 -51.45 52.44
N ARG A 5 12.29 -51.20 52.41
CA ARG A 5 11.56 -50.47 51.35
C ARG A 5 11.83 -48.97 51.51
N GLY A 6 12.52 -48.38 50.55
CA GLY A 6 12.60 -46.93 50.37
C GLY A 6 11.43 -46.41 49.52
N ASN A 7 10.55 -45.63 50.13
CA ASN A 7 9.47 -44.89 49.48
C ASN A 7 10.03 -43.88 48.46
N ARG A 8 9.80 -44.10 47.15
CA ARG A 8 9.87 -43.05 46.13
C ARG A 8 8.46 -42.52 45.87
N LYS A 9 8.21 -41.27 46.25
CA LYS A 9 7.08 -40.47 45.76
C LYS A 9 7.32 -40.15 44.27
N PRO A 10 6.33 -40.29 43.38
CA PRO A 10 6.42 -39.75 42.04
C PRO A 10 6.14 -38.24 42.09
N LEU A 11 7.09 -37.43 41.64
CA LEU A 11 6.86 -36.03 41.28
C LEU A 11 6.06 -36.02 39.96
N LEU A 12 4.76 -35.74 40.07
CA LEU A 12 3.92 -35.32 38.95
C LEU A 12 4.31 -33.88 38.58
N SER A 13 4.99 -33.71 37.45
CA SER A 13 5.14 -32.41 36.79
C SER A 13 3.92 -32.17 35.90
N GLU A 14 2.87 -31.58 36.45
CA GLU A 14 1.81 -30.94 35.65
C GLU A 14 2.29 -29.56 35.18
N GLY A 15 3.04 -29.56 34.08
CA GLY A 15 3.22 -28.38 33.25
C GLY A 15 2.10 -28.32 32.22
N GLN A 16 0.91 -27.87 32.62
CA GLN A 16 -0.11 -27.45 31.65
C GLN A 16 0.38 -26.17 30.95
N GLU A 17 0.97 -26.34 29.78
CA GLU A 17 1.25 -25.25 28.85
C GLU A 17 -0.10 -24.69 28.38
N LYS A 18 -0.55 -23.60 29.05
CA LYS A 18 -1.74 -22.85 28.61
C LYS A 18 -1.53 -22.43 27.16
N PRO A 19 -2.49 -22.67 26.24
CA PRO A 19 -2.38 -22.15 24.89
C PRO A 19 -2.34 -20.63 24.97
N ASN A 20 -1.15 -20.07 24.78
CA ASN A 20 -0.96 -18.64 24.63
C ASN A 20 -1.82 -18.18 23.47
N ASN A 21 -2.89 -17.44 23.79
CA ASN A 21 -3.86 -16.94 22.83
C ASN A 21 -3.22 -15.78 22.05
N SER A 22 -2.27 -16.11 21.17
CA SER A 22 -1.47 -15.18 20.35
C SER A 22 -2.35 -14.25 19.51
N ALA A 23 -3.59 -14.65 19.22
CA ALA A 23 -4.58 -13.83 18.54
C ALA A 23 -4.96 -12.57 19.33
N THR A 24 -5.13 -12.72 20.63
CA THR A 24 -5.51 -11.60 21.51
C THR A 24 -4.39 -10.59 21.61
N TYR A 25 -3.12 -11.04 21.70
CA TYR A 25 -1.95 -10.17 21.77
C TYR A 25 -1.68 -9.41 20.46
N VAL A 26 -1.83 -10.06 19.30
CA VAL A 26 -1.65 -9.41 18.00
C VAL A 26 -2.72 -8.33 17.77
N LEU A 27 -3.99 -8.64 18.08
CA LEU A 27 -5.07 -7.65 18.02
C LEU A 27 -4.86 -6.50 19.01
N LYS A 28 -4.38 -6.78 20.22
CA LYS A 28 -4.07 -5.77 21.25
C LYS A 28 -2.89 -4.87 20.86
N SER A 29 -1.94 -5.37 20.05
CA SER A 29 -0.80 -4.56 19.56
C SER A 29 -1.12 -3.62 18.39
N LEU A 30 -2.22 -3.86 17.66
CA LEU A 30 -2.68 -3.00 16.56
C LEU A 30 -3.48 -1.77 17.06
N TYR A 31 -3.80 -1.71 18.36
CA TYR A 31 -4.60 -0.65 18.99
C TYR A 31 -3.95 -0.25 20.32
N THR A 32 -3.28 0.91 20.37
CA THR A 32 -2.49 1.36 21.55
C THR A 32 -3.35 1.78 22.74
N ASP A 33 -2.73 1.76 23.92
CA ASP A 33 -3.28 1.94 25.28
C ASP A 33 -4.28 3.10 25.44
N GLY A 34 -5.46 2.74 25.94
CA GLY A 34 -6.66 3.58 26.07
C GLY A 34 -7.95 2.84 25.65
N GLU A 35 -7.79 1.70 24.96
CA GLU A 35 -8.88 0.98 24.30
C GLU A 35 -9.14 -0.45 24.84
N ASP A 36 -8.75 -0.80 26.08
CA ASP A 36 -9.05 -2.15 26.61
C ASP A 36 -10.57 -2.40 26.79
N HIS A 37 -11.35 -1.32 26.94
CA HIS A 37 -12.81 -1.34 26.85
C HIS A 37 -13.27 -1.54 25.40
N ARG A 38 -12.69 -0.79 24.45
CA ARG A 38 -13.07 -0.86 23.03
C ARG A 38 -12.66 -2.16 22.36
N LEU A 39 -11.54 -2.77 22.74
CA LEU A 39 -11.13 -4.07 22.26
C LEU A 39 -12.09 -5.17 22.76
N ARG A 40 -12.56 -5.07 24.01
CA ARG A 40 -13.63 -5.92 24.54
C ARG A 40 -14.94 -5.69 23.79
N GLU A 41 -15.31 -4.44 23.51
CA GLU A 41 -16.49 -4.12 22.71
C GLU A 41 -16.37 -4.63 21.27
N ILE A 42 -15.19 -4.53 20.64
CA ILE A 42 -14.92 -5.04 19.29
C ILE A 42 -14.94 -6.57 19.29
N GLN A 43 -14.37 -7.23 20.29
CA GLN A 43 -14.43 -8.69 20.42
C GLN A 43 -15.86 -9.19 20.65
N GLU A 44 -16.63 -8.48 21.46
CA GLU A 44 -18.02 -8.81 21.73
C GLU A 44 -18.91 -8.48 20.53
N ALA A 45 -18.65 -7.38 19.83
CA ALA A 45 -19.28 -7.04 18.56
C ALA A 45 -18.93 -8.07 17.47
N LEU A 46 -17.69 -8.56 17.41
CA LEU A 46 -17.28 -9.64 16.50
C LEU A 46 -17.93 -10.97 16.86
N LYS A 47 -18.08 -11.31 18.14
CA LYS A 47 -18.87 -12.48 18.58
C LYS A 47 -20.33 -12.34 18.16
N ARG A 48 -20.93 -11.16 18.36
CA ARG A 48 -22.32 -10.87 17.95
C ARG A 48 -22.48 -10.90 16.43
N LEU A 49 -21.54 -10.34 15.69
CA LEU A 49 -21.51 -10.34 14.23
C LEU A 49 -21.36 -11.76 13.70
N LYS A 50 -20.46 -12.57 14.29
CA LYS A 50 -20.29 -13.98 13.93
C LYS A 50 -21.55 -14.79 14.22
N LYS A 51 -22.23 -14.54 15.35
CA LYS A 51 -23.54 -15.13 15.66
C LYS A 51 -24.64 -14.68 14.69
N LEU A 52 -24.58 -13.43 14.23
CA LEU A 52 -25.48 -12.90 13.21
C LEU A 52 -25.22 -13.54 11.86
N MET A 53 -23.97 -13.59 11.38
CA MET A 53 -23.62 -14.24 10.11
C MET A 53 -23.99 -15.72 10.10
N LEU A 54 -23.79 -16.45 11.20
CA LEU A 54 -24.26 -17.85 11.30
C LEU A 54 -25.79 -17.97 11.18
N ARG A 55 -26.55 -16.97 11.66
CA ARG A 55 -28.01 -16.90 11.46
C ARG A 55 -28.36 -16.47 10.04
N THR A 56 -27.56 -15.59 9.43
CA THR A 56 -27.76 -15.13 8.06
C THR A 56 -27.41 -16.22 7.06
N ASP A 57 -26.41 -17.07 7.31
CA ASP A 57 -26.08 -18.23 6.47
C ASP A 57 -27.19 -19.28 6.51
N ALA A 58 -27.86 -19.45 7.66
CA ALA A 58 -29.10 -20.25 7.73
C ALA A 58 -30.22 -19.61 6.89
N LEU A 59 -30.40 -18.29 6.99
CA LEU A 59 -31.39 -17.56 6.20
C LEU A 59 -31.04 -17.53 4.69
N HIS A 60 -29.76 -17.48 4.34
CA HIS A 60 -29.26 -17.49 2.96
C HIS A 60 -29.43 -18.88 2.35
N SER A 61 -29.27 -19.95 3.13
CA SER A 61 -29.55 -21.32 2.68
C SER A 61 -31.03 -21.51 2.35
N ASP A 62 -31.94 -20.94 3.14
CA ASP A 62 -33.38 -20.99 2.89
C ASP A 62 -33.75 -20.13 1.67
N ILE A 63 -33.21 -18.92 1.55
CA ILE A 63 -33.44 -18.03 0.39
C ILE A 63 -32.82 -18.60 -0.90
N LEU A 64 -31.66 -19.27 -0.82
CA LEU A 64 -31.02 -19.93 -1.97
C LEU A 64 -31.74 -21.22 -2.39
N SER A 65 -32.42 -21.90 -1.47
CA SER A 65 -33.34 -23.00 -1.77
C SER A 65 -34.55 -22.50 -2.57
N ASP A 66 -35.14 -21.38 -2.15
CA ASP A 66 -36.26 -20.74 -2.84
C ASP A 66 -35.85 -20.15 -4.20
N LEU A 67 -34.68 -19.50 -4.27
CA LEU A 67 -34.11 -18.98 -5.52
C LEU A 67 -33.71 -20.10 -6.49
N ARG A 68 -33.25 -21.28 -6.01
CA ARG A 68 -32.98 -22.44 -6.90
C ARG A 68 -34.26 -22.95 -7.54
N SER A 69 -35.36 -23.01 -6.81
CA SER A 69 -36.67 -23.37 -7.36
C SER A 69 -37.14 -22.35 -8.42
N TYR A 70 -36.88 -21.06 -8.19
CA TYR A 70 -37.25 -19.99 -9.10
C TYR A 70 -36.36 -19.94 -10.37
N VAL A 71 -35.04 -20.12 -10.22
CA VAL A 71 -34.07 -20.12 -11.33
C VAL A 71 -34.23 -21.35 -12.23
N THR A 72 -34.62 -22.50 -11.67
CA THR A 72 -34.97 -23.71 -12.46
C THR A 72 -36.21 -23.48 -13.33
N LEU A 73 -37.12 -22.59 -12.92
CA LEU A 73 -38.30 -22.20 -13.70
C LEU A 73 -37.95 -21.24 -14.85
N CYS A 74 -36.96 -20.35 -14.65
CA CYS A 74 -36.57 -19.35 -15.64
C CYS A 74 -35.60 -19.88 -16.70
N LEU A 75 -34.71 -20.82 -16.37
CA LEU A 75 -33.72 -21.38 -17.31
C LEU A 75 -34.34 -22.23 -18.42
N ASN A 76 -35.60 -22.66 -18.27
CA ASN A 76 -36.33 -23.38 -19.32
C ASN A 76 -36.83 -22.48 -20.44
N ASN A 77 -36.72 -21.15 -20.35
CA ASN A 77 -37.50 -20.25 -21.21
C ASN A 77 -36.77 -19.29 -22.15
N GLN A 78 -35.44 -19.12 -22.15
CA GLN A 78 -34.84 -18.13 -23.06
C GLN A 78 -33.46 -18.53 -23.63
N THR A 79 -33.49 -18.87 -24.93
CA THR A 79 -32.39 -18.79 -25.89
C THR A 79 -32.35 -17.40 -26.53
N GLY A 80 -31.18 -16.74 -26.59
CA GLY A 80 -31.01 -15.55 -27.44
C GLY A 80 -29.78 -14.69 -27.15
N HIS A 81 -28.83 -14.67 -28.09
CA HIS A 81 -27.53 -14.00 -28.08
C HIS A 81 -27.54 -12.46 -28.06
N SER A 82 -26.49 -11.83 -27.47
CA SER A 82 -25.57 -10.89 -28.17
C SER A 82 -24.50 -10.19 -27.28
N PRO A 83 -23.45 -9.53 -27.87
CA PRO A 83 -22.05 -9.62 -27.41
C PRO A 83 -21.41 -8.36 -26.79
N SER A 84 -20.14 -8.55 -26.39
CA SER A 84 -19.22 -7.68 -25.63
C SER A 84 -18.20 -6.92 -26.50
N CYS A 85 -17.72 -5.75 -26.02
CA CYS A 85 -16.62 -4.96 -26.60
C CYS A 85 -15.41 -4.82 -25.63
N ASN A 86 -14.20 -4.89 -26.21
CA ASN A 86 -12.88 -5.07 -25.56
C ASN A 86 -12.01 -3.79 -25.53
N GLY A 87 -11.09 -3.64 -24.57
CA GLY A 87 -10.17 -2.48 -24.44
C GLY A 87 -8.69 -2.85 -24.19
N ASN A 88 -7.75 -2.34 -24.99
CA ASN A 88 -6.33 -2.77 -24.97
C ASN A 88 -5.26 -1.69 -25.33
N ASN A 89 -5.46 -0.39 -25.07
CA ASN A 89 -4.57 0.68 -25.58
C ASN A 89 -3.53 1.31 -24.62
N CYS A 90 -3.19 0.72 -23.47
CA CYS A 90 -2.26 1.35 -22.51
C CYS A 90 -0.76 1.06 -22.70
N LYS A 91 -0.34 0.11 -23.56
CA LYS A 91 1.06 -0.37 -23.56
C LYS A 91 2.07 0.42 -24.41
N GLN A 92 1.64 1.28 -25.34
CA GLN A 92 2.54 1.86 -26.36
C GLN A 92 3.10 3.27 -26.09
N GLN A 93 2.79 3.91 -24.96
CA GLN A 93 3.19 5.32 -24.72
C GLN A 93 4.39 5.53 -23.77
N LEU A 94 5.11 4.48 -23.35
CA LEU A 94 6.14 4.61 -22.31
C LEU A 94 7.48 5.25 -22.73
N CYS A 95 7.82 5.40 -24.02
CA CYS A 95 9.19 5.75 -24.42
C CYS A 95 9.46 7.19 -24.89
N CYS A 96 8.46 8.05 -25.12
CA CYS A 96 8.67 9.21 -26.03
C CYS A 96 8.68 10.63 -25.41
N LEU A 97 8.76 10.82 -24.10
CA LEU A 97 8.60 12.18 -23.53
C LEU A 97 9.54 12.51 -22.36
N PHE A 98 10.85 12.60 -22.60
CA PHE A 98 11.79 13.38 -21.75
C PHE A 98 13.07 13.97 -22.46
N PRO A 99 13.12 14.37 -23.74
CA PRO A 99 14.37 14.93 -24.32
C PRO A 99 14.84 16.27 -23.72
N GLN A 100 13.96 17.07 -23.11
CA GLN A 100 14.33 18.40 -22.61
C GLN A 100 15.17 18.37 -21.33
N LEU A 101 15.05 17.32 -20.52
CA LEU A 101 15.79 17.19 -19.26
C LEU A 101 17.20 16.64 -19.46
N GLN A 102 17.41 15.76 -20.44
CA GLN A 102 18.73 15.28 -20.84
C GLN A 102 19.61 16.43 -21.38
N ARG A 103 19.01 17.40 -22.09
CA ARG A 103 19.73 18.60 -22.56
C ARG A 103 20.22 19.52 -21.43
N SER A 104 19.51 19.59 -20.31
CA SER A 104 19.91 20.41 -19.15
C SER A 104 21.12 19.86 -18.39
N CYS A 105 21.39 18.55 -18.49
CA CYS A 105 22.57 17.92 -17.91
C CYS A 105 23.77 17.92 -18.87
N LEU A 106 23.55 18.13 -20.18
CA LEU A 106 24.58 18.13 -21.22
C LEU A 106 24.99 19.55 -21.70
N GLY A 107 24.31 20.60 -21.23
CA GLY A 107 24.50 21.96 -21.71
C GLY A 107 25.39 22.84 -20.82
N ALA A 108 26.68 22.51 -20.70
CA ALA A 108 27.70 23.48 -20.28
C ALA A 108 28.68 23.69 -21.44
N ARG A 109 28.36 24.62 -22.35
CA ARG A 109 29.33 25.11 -23.34
C ARG A 109 30.32 26.02 -22.59
N LEU A 110 31.55 25.54 -22.45
CA LEU A 110 32.69 26.36 -22.05
C LEU A 110 33.01 27.34 -23.18
N ALA A 111 32.76 28.62 -22.93
CA ALA A 111 33.56 29.69 -23.53
C ALA A 111 34.94 29.64 -22.85
N ASN A 112 36.00 29.77 -23.64
CA ASN A 112 37.42 29.74 -23.28
C ASN A 112 38.06 28.34 -23.29
N GLY A 113 38.70 28.03 -24.41
CA GLY A 113 39.38 26.77 -24.70
C GLY A 113 40.63 26.52 -23.86
N GLN A 114 40.44 26.16 -22.59
CA GLN A 114 41.45 25.43 -21.81
C GLN A 114 40.95 24.02 -21.52
N ILE A 115 41.60 23.03 -22.14
CA ILE A 115 41.37 21.61 -21.90
C ILE A 115 41.98 21.27 -20.53
N ILE A 116 41.21 21.46 -19.46
CA ILE A 116 41.59 20.98 -18.13
C ILE A 116 41.37 19.46 -18.13
N LYS A 117 42.45 18.70 -17.91
CA LYS A 117 42.43 17.24 -17.64
C LYS A 117 41.61 16.93 -16.36
N THR A 118 40.28 16.96 -16.45
CA THR A 118 39.34 16.59 -15.37
C THR A 118 38.41 15.42 -15.75
N SER A 119 38.72 14.71 -16.84
CA SER A 119 37.89 13.62 -17.41
C SER A 119 37.36 12.62 -16.36
N LYS A 120 38.18 12.17 -15.39
CA LYS A 120 37.73 11.20 -14.37
C LYS A 120 36.63 11.72 -13.43
N ARG A 121 36.62 13.01 -13.09
CA ARG A 121 35.62 13.59 -12.15
C ARG A 121 34.27 13.81 -12.84
N TRP A 122 34.29 14.17 -14.12
CA TRP A 122 33.06 14.36 -14.90
C TRP A 122 32.35 13.04 -15.18
N HIS A 123 33.08 11.98 -15.55
CA HIS A 123 32.45 10.67 -15.78
C HIS A 123 31.73 10.13 -14.53
N ASN A 124 32.28 10.35 -13.32
CA ASN A 124 31.59 9.97 -12.08
C ASN A 124 30.32 10.78 -11.81
N LEU A 125 30.34 12.10 -12.05
CA LEU A 125 29.15 12.95 -11.85
C LEU A 125 28.05 12.67 -12.89
N THR A 126 28.42 12.38 -14.14
CA THR A 126 27.45 12.02 -15.19
C THR A 126 26.84 10.65 -14.92
N ASN A 127 27.62 9.67 -14.47
CA ASN A 127 27.11 8.36 -14.09
C ASN A 127 26.18 8.44 -12.86
N GLN A 128 26.50 9.27 -11.86
CA GLN A 128 25.65 9.49 -10.69
C GLN A 128 24.33 10.20 -11.04
N CYS A 129 24.36 11.24 -11.88
CA CYS A 129 23.14 11.89 -12.38
C CYS A 129 22.27 10.95 -13.22
N ASN A 130 22.88 10.06 -14.02
CA ASN A 130 22.15 9.07 -14.81
C ASN A 130 21.46 8.02 -13.92
N MET A 131 22.12 7.50 -12.88
CA MET A 131 21.49 6.54 -11.96
C MET A 131 20.32 7.16 -11.17
N ALA A 132 20.50 8.39 -10.68
CA ALA A 132 19.42 9.12 -10.01
C ALA A 132 18.26 9.32 -10.99
N TYR A 133 18.53 9.80 -12.21
CA TYR A 133 17.52 10.04 -13.23
C TYR A 133 16.68 8.80 -13.55
N PHE A 134 17.30 7.63 -13.74
CA PHE A 134 16.56 6.38 -14.01
C PHE A 134 15.68 5.94 -12.83
N ALA A 135 16.16 6.12 -11.59
CA ALA A 135 15.36 5.83 -10.39
C ALA A 135 14.13 6.75 -10.24
N PHE A 136 14.10 7.93 -10.89
CA PHE A 136 12.94 8.81 -10.96
C PHE A 136 12.03 8.53 -12.17
N THR A 137 12.58 8.02 -13.28
CA THR A 137 11.76 7.73 -14.46
C THR A 137 11.01 6.41 -14.36
N ASP A 138 11.56 5.42 -13.66
CA ASP A 138 10.90 4.14 -13.44
C ASP A 138 10.04 4.19 -12.18
N ALA A 139 8.81 4.63 -12.35
CA ALA A 139 7.83 4.63 -11.27
C ALA A 139 7.51 3.19 -10.81
N PRO A 140 7.36 2.97 -9.48
CA PRO A 140 7.00 1.67 -8.93
C PRO A 140 5.76 1.04 -9.56
N ARG A 141 5.82 -0.26 -9.86
CA ARG A 141 4.75 -1.03 -10.53
C ARG A 141 3.90 -1.89 -9.61
N ASN A 142 4.34 -2.06 -8.37
CA ASN A 142 3.65 -2.78 -7.30
C ASN A 142 4.02 -2.18 -5.94
N VAL A 143 3.38 -2.66 -4.88
CA VAL A 143 3.60 -2.16 -3.51
C VAL A 143 5.02 -2.42 -3.01
N LYS A 144 5.63 -3.58 -3.31
CA LYS A 144 7.02 -3.88 -2.95
C LYS A 144 7.95 -2.83 -3.52
N GLU A 145 7.85 -2.55 -4.81
CA GLU A 145 8.65 -1.50 -5.47
C GLU A 145 8.37 -0.12 -4.86
N GLY A 146 7.11 0.17 -4.50
CA GLY A 146 6.78 1.44 -3.85
C GLY A 146 7.40 1.57 -2.45
N ILE A 147 7.44 0.48 -1.67
CA ILE A 147 8.13 0.39 -0.39
C ILE A 147 9.64 0.55 -0.58
N ASP A 148 10.21 -0.16 -1.56
CA ASP A 148 11.64 -0.05 -1.90
C ASP A 148 12.01 1.39 -2.23
N TRP A 149 11.20 2.05 -3.06
CA TRP A 149 11.40 3.46 -3.42
C TRP A 149 11.33 4.38 -2.20
N LEU A 150 10.34 4.20 -1.33
CA LEU A 150 10.19 4.98 -0.09
C LEU A 150 11.36 4.78 0.88
N ILE A 151 11.86 3.55 1.03
CA ILE A 151 13.02 3.26 1.88
C ILE A 151 14.29 3.85 1.27
N ALA A 152 14.43 3.80 -0.06
CA ALA A 152 15.57 4.38 -0.76
C ALA A 152 15.67 5.89 -0.54
N LEU A 153 14.56 6.59 -0.27
CA LEU A 153 14.57 8.01 0.12
C LEU A 153 15.45 8.32 1.32
N LYS A 154 15.72 7.35 2.20
CA LYS A 154 16.64 7.58 3.32
C LYS A 154 18.03 7.96 2.80
N GLY A 155 18.50 7.36 1.72
CA GLY A 155 19.81 7.67 1.15
C GLY A 155 20.94 7.62 2.20
N THR A 156 21.92 8.50 2.05
CA THR A 156 22.96 8.76 3.05
C THR A 156 22.57 9.82 4.09
N ASP A 157 21.52 10.60 3.81
CA ASP A 157 21.04 11.70 4.66
C ASP A 157 19.50 11.68 4.75
N PRO A 158 18.95 10.82 5.63
CA PRO A 158 17.50 10.57 5.66
C PRO A 158 16.68 11.81 6.00
N GLU A 159 17.19 12.65 6.89
CA GLU A 159 16.47 13.83 7.36
C GLU A 159 16.31 14.86 6.23
N ASN A 160 17.41 15.22 5.57
CA ASN A 160 17.36 16.20 4.49
C ASN A 160 16.64 15.67 3.25
N ASN A 161 16.79 14.38 2.92
CA ASN A 161 16.07 13.76 1.81
C ASN A 161 14.55 13.79 2.03
N ILE A 162 14.07 13.35 3.21
CA ILE A 162 12.65 13.31 3.53
C ILE A 162 12.07 14.73 3.61
N LYS A 163 12.82 15.68 4.19
CA LYS A 163 12.42 17.09 4.25
C LYS A 163 12.25 17.70 2.85
N ALA A 164 13.23 17.52 1.98
CA ALA A 164 13.18 18.06 0.61
C ALA A 164 11.98 17.50 -0.18
N ILE A 165 11.69 16.20 -0.03
CA ILE A 165 10.53 15.57 -0.69
C ILE A 165 9.22 16.04 -0.05
N GLY A 166 9.16 16.17 1.27
CA GLY A 166 7.98 16.68 1.95
C GLY A 166 7.65 18.13 1.56
N GLU A 167 8.66 18.99 1.42
CA GLU A 167 8.51 20.34 0.85
C GLU A 167 8.01 20.31 -0.59
N ALA A 168 8.58 19.42 -1.42
CA ALA A 168 8.15 19.26 -2.81
C ALA A 168 6.69 18.79 -2.91
N ILE A 169 6.27 17.80 -2.10
CA ILE A 169 4.88 17.33 -2.02
C ILE A 169 3.97 18.46 -1.55
N HIS A 170 4.34 19.17 -0.49
CA HIS A 170 3.55 20.29 0.03
C HIS A 170 3.31 21.34 -1.06
N LYS A 171 4.37 21.81 -1.71
CA LYS A 171 4.28 22.78 -2.80
C LYS A 171 3.42 22.25 -3.95
N PHE A 172 3.67 21.01 -4.36
CA PHE A 172 2.91 20.34 -5.42
C PHE A 172 1.42 20.23 -5.12
N LEU A 173 1.01 20.04 -3.87
CA LEU A 173 -0.39 19.92 -3.45
C LEU A 173 -1.05 21.27 -3.12
N ALA A 174 -0.28 22.24 -2.62
CA ALA A 174 -0.77 23.58 -2.27
C ALA A 174 -1.17 24.38 -3.52
N ASP A 175 -0.39 24.24 -4.60
CA ASP A 175 -0.57 25.01 -5.84
C ASP A 175 -1.72 24.50 -6.72
N LYS A 176 -2.43 23.44 -6.31
CA LYS A 176 -3.42 22.76 -7.15
C LYS A 176 -4.84 22.98 -6.61
N PRO A 177 -5.74 23.65 -7.36
CA PRO A 177 -7.12 23.83 -6.97
C PRO A 177 -7.87 22.49 -6.87
N VAL A 178 -8.97 22.47 -6.11
CA VAL A 178 -9.87 21.32 -6.02
C VAL A 178 -10.60 21.11 -7.35
N GLY A 179 -10.43 19.95 -7.95
CA GLY A 179 -11.01 19.58 -9.24
C GLY A 179 -10.03 18.77 -10.07
N LYS A 180 -10.46 18.25 -11.22
CA LYS A 180 -9.63 17.35 -12.02
C LYS A 180 -8.53 18.10 -12.76
N MET A 181 -7.31 18.09 -12.24
CA MET A 181 -6.11 18.52 -12.96
C MET A 181 -5.46 17.37 -13.71
N LYS A 182 -5.06 17.63 -14.97
CA LYS A 182 -4.27 16.68 -15.76
C LYS A 182 -2.81 17.10 -15.75
N ILE A 183 -1.99 16.36 -15.02
CA ILE A 183 -0.53 16.52 -15.04
C ILE A 183 0.03 15.34 -15.82
N PRO A 184 0.59 15.51 -17.03
CA PRO A 184 0.95 14.40 -17.91
C PRO A 184 1.87 13.35 -17.26
N ALA A 185 2.83 13.79 -16.45
CA ALA A 185 3.70 12.87 -15.70
C ALA A 185 2.92 12.07 -14.65
N LEU A 186 2.00 12.70 -13.91
CA LEU A 186 1.16 12.05 -12.92
C LEU A 186 0.18 11.06 -13.57
N GLU A 187 -0.42 11.39 -14.73
CA GLU A 187 -1.33 10.49 -15.44
C GLU A 187 -0.65 9.17 -15.85
N ARG A 188 0.66 9.23 -16.18
CA ARG A 188 1.45 8.01 -16.46
C ARG A 188 1.58 7.12 -15.23
N ILE A 189 1.90 7.70 -14.07
CA ILE A 189 2.05 6.94 -12.82
C ILE A 189 0.68 6.45 -12.33
N LYS A 190 -0.38 7.26 -12.51
CA LYS A 190 -1.77 6.85 -12.27
C LYS A 190 -2.16 5.63 -13.08
N CYS A 191 -1.75 5.55 -14.35
CA CYS A 191 -1.98 4.38 -15.18
C CYS A 191 -1.32 3.13 -14.56
N ILE A 192 -0.08 3.25 -14.07
CA ILE A 192 0.62 2.15 -13.39
C ILE A 192 -0.15 1.71 -12.13
N SER A 193 -0.50 2.65 -11.26
CA SER A 193 -1.30 2.38 -10.05
C SER A 193 -2.65 1.74 -10.38
N LYS A 194 -3.34 2.22 -11.42
CA LYS A 194 -4.61 1.66 -11.90
C LYS A 194 -4.44 0.23 -12.41
N ASN A 195 -3.41 -0.04 -13.21
CA ASN A 195 -3.13 -1.37 -13.73
C ASN A 195 -2.82 -2.37 -12.60
N PHE A 196 -2.08 -1.93 -11.57
CA PHE A 196 -1.88 -2.71 -10.36
C PHE A 196 -3.22 -3.07 -9.69
N LEU A 197 -4.08 -2.07 -9.48
CA LEU A 197 -5.39 -2.26 -8.85
C LEU A 197 -6.35 -3.16 -9.64
N GLN A 198 -6.11 -3.37 -10.93
CA GLN A 198 -6.91 -4.26 -11.78
C GLN A 198 -6.44 -5.73 -11.74
N GLN A 199 -5.40 -6.07 -10.98
CA GLN A 199 -4.94 -7.45 -10.86
C GLN A 199 -5.99 -8.34 -10.19
N GLU A 200 -6.19 -9.54 -10.75
CA GLU A 200 -7.23 -10.51 -10.35
C GLU A 200 -7.27 -10.77 -8.85
N SER A 201 -6.11 -10.98 -8.24
CA SER A 201 -5.96 -11.27 -6.80
C SER A 201 -6.47 -10.17 -5.85
N ILE A 202 -6.59 -8.92 -6.31
CA ILE A 202 -7.00 -7.79 -5.46
C ILE A 202 -8.24 -7.06 -5.98
N LYS A 203 -8.61 -7.18 -7.26
CA LYS A 203 -9.67 -6.40 -7.89
C LYS A 203 -11.04 -6.52 -7.19
N ASP A 204 -11.33 -7.68 -6.58
CA ASP A 204 -12.61 -7.94 -5.93
C ASP A 204 -12.70 -7.35 -4.52
N CYS A 205 -11.63 -6.72 -4.02
CA CYS A 205 -11.67 -5.99 -2.76
C CYS A 205 -12.57 -4.74 -2.88
N PRO A 206 -13.55 -4.52 -1.99
CA PRO A 206 -14.39 -3.32 -2.02
C PRO A 206 -13.60 -2.01 -2.03
N LEU A 207 -12.45 -1.98 -1.35
CA LEU A 207 -11.55 -0.82 -1.33
C LEU A 207 -10.92 -0.54 -2.70
N VAL A 208 -10.55 -1.60 -3.43
CA VAL A 208 -9.99 -1.50 -4.79
C VAL A 208 -11.05 -0.97 -5.74
N ASN A 209 -12.29 -1.45 -5.64
CA ASN A 209 -13.41 -0.96 -6.45
C ASN A 209 -13.73 0.51 -6.19
N ASP A 210 -13.74 0.95 -4.91
CA ASP A 210 -13.87 2.36 -4.56
C ASP A 210 -12.74 3.20 -5.20
N MET A 211 -11.51 2.70 -5.10
CA MET A 211 -10.35 3.38 -5.67
C MET A 211 -10.42 3.48 -7.19
N LEU A 212 -10.72 2.38 -7.89
CA LEU A 212 -10.87 2.36 -9.35
C LEU A 212 -12.00 3.28 -9.82
N ARG A 213 -13.08 3.41 -9.04
CA ARG A 213 -14.14 4.38 -9.30
C ARG A 213 -13.62 5.81 -9.26
N LYS A 214 -12.75 6.15 -8.28
CA LYS A 214 -12.09 7.46 -8.19
C LYS A 214 -11.15 7.73 -9.37
N PHE A 215 -10.44 6.71 -9.86
CA PHE A 215 -9.61 6.86 -11.08
C PHE A 215 -10.43 7.18 -12.34
N ASN A 216 -11.63 6.60 -12.46
CA ASN A 216 -12.41 6.62 -13.71
C ASN A 216 -13.44 7.76 -13.77
N LYS A 217 -14.04 8.12 -12.64
CA LYS A 217 -15.14 9.08 -12.58
C LYS A 217 -14.67 10.35 -11.87
N ALA A 218 -14.82 11.49 -12.55
CA ALA A 218 -14.63 12.78 -11.89
C ALA A 218 -15.57 12.86 -10.68
N TRP A 219 -15.02 13.14 -9.50
CA TRP A 219 -15.83 13.18 -8.30
C TRP A 219 -16.88 14.28 -8.39
N ASP A 220 -18.16 13.89 -8.36
CA ASP A 220 -19.25 14.85 -8.34
C ASP A 220 -19.28 15.53 -6.96
N LYS A 221 -18.91 16.81 -6.93
CA LYS A 221 -18.93 17.63 -5.70
C LYS A 221 -20.33 17.69 -5.08
N SER A 222 -21.38 17.42 -5.87
CA SER A 222 -22.77 17.39 -5.43
C SER A 222 -23.22 16.05 -4.83
N ALA A 223 -22.37 15.01 -4.79
CA ALA A 223 -22.69 13.73 -4.19
C ALA A 223 -23.24 13.93 -2.77
N GLY A 224 -24.55 13.72 -2.63
CA GLY A 224 -25.33 14.16 -1.47
C GLY A 224 -24.79 13.62 -0.14
N LYS A 225 -25.15 14.28 0.96
CA LYS A 225 -24.74 13.92 2.34
C LYS A 225 -24.94 12.43 2.66
N TRP A 226 -25.89 11.77 2.02
CA TRP A 226 -26.17 10.34 2.16
C TRP A 226 -25.06 9.44 1.58
N LEU A 227 -24.55 9.75 0.38
CA LEU A 227 -23.40 9.04 -0.22
C LEU A 227 -22.13 9.17 0.66
N LYS A 228 -21.95 10.31 1.35
CA LYS A 228 -20.87 10.53 2.34
C LYS A 228 -20.94 9.59 3.52
N ARG A 229 -22.15 9.22 3.95
CA ARG A 229 -22.36 8.32 5.10
C ARG A 229 -22.13 6.86 4.72
N LEU A 230 -22.48 6.45 3.51
CA LEU A 230 -22.36 5.07 3.04
C LEU A 230 -20.93 4.67 2.62
N PHE A 231 -20.20 5.57 1.97
CA PHE A 231 -18.91 5.23 1.34
C PHE A 231 -17.66 5.62 2.14
N ARG A 232 -17.79 5.97 3.43
CA ARG A 232 -16.68 6.48 4.27
C ARG A 232 -15.86 7.56 3.54
N ILE A 233 -16.56 8.57 3.00
CA ILE A 233 -15.90 9.64 2.24
C ILE A 233 -15.00 10.43 3.19
N TYR A 234 -13.68 10.37 2.95
CA TYR A 234 -12.73 11.16 3.72
C TYR A 234 -12.84 12.63 3.32
N GLU A 235 -12.57 13.55 4.25
CA GLU A 235 -12.56 14.98 3.94
C GLU A 235 -11.55 15.33 2.83
N SER A 236 -10.47 14.55 2.76
CA SER A 236 -9.45 14.60 1.70
C SER A 236 -9.98 14.22 0.31
N ASP A 237 -11.17 13.67 0.17
CA ASP A 237 -11.74 13.34 -1.15
C ASP A 237 -12.28 14.57 -1.86
N TYR A 238 -12.60 15.63 -1.13
CA TYR A 238 -13.30 16.80 -1.69
C TYR A 238 -12.79 18.16 -1.18
N LYS A 239 -11.84 18.17 -0.23
CA LYS A 239 -11.14 19.39 0.17
C LYS A 239 -9.64 19.22 0.01
N ASN A 240 -8.98 20.33 -0.31
CA ASN A 240 -7.53 20.38 -0.29
C ASN A 240 -7.04 20.16 1.15
N VAL A 241 -6.34 19.04 1.38
CA VAL A 241 -5.86 18.67 2.72
C VAL A 241 -4.87 19.66 3.30
N ILE A 242 -4.12 20.37 2.45
CA ILE A 242 -3.21 21.44 2.87
C ILE A 242 -4.02 22.54 3.56
N GLN A 243 -5.09 23.00 2.91
CA GLN A 243 -5.93 24.09 3.42
C GLN A 243 -6.83 23.62 4.57
N SER A 244 -7.47 22.45 4.44
CA SER A 244 -8.49 22.01 5.40
C SER A 244 -7.88 21.53 6.72
N LYS A 245 -6.67 20.96 6.70
CA LYS A 245 -5.98 20.46 7.89
C LYS A 245 -4.81 21.36 8.31
N GLY A 246 -4.54 22.45 7.59
CA GLY A 246 -3.39 23.32 7.83
C GLY A 246 -2.06 22.58 7.74
N LEU A 247 -1.92 21.62 6.81
CA LEU A 247 -0.69 20.83 6.72
C LEU A 247 0.43 21.71 6.20
N THR A 248 1.46 21.91 7.02
CA THR A 248 2.71 22.57 6.62
C THR A 248 3.64 21.59 5.90
N ALA A 249 4.65 22.13 5.20
CA ALA A 249 5.72 21.32 4.61
C ALA A 249 6.44 20.44 5.66
N GLU A 250 6.67 20.97 6.86
CA GLU A 250 7.23 20.22 7.99
C GLU A 250 6.31 19.07 8.41
N THR A 251 5.00 19.31 8.50
CA THR A 251 4.02 18.27 8.87
C THR A 251 4.00 17.15 7.83
N ILE A 252 4.05 17.50 6.53
CA ILE A 252 4.12 16.52 5.45
C ILE A 252 5.41 15.72 5.51
N SER A 253 6.55 16.38 5.72
CA SER A 253 7.86 15.72 5.88
C SER A 253 7.85 14.74 7.06
N ASN A 254 7.33 15.16 8.21
CA ASN A 254 7.19 14.31 9.40
C ASN A 254 6.25 13.11 9.14
N ASN A 255 5.15 13.33 8.43
CA ASN A 255 4.23 12.26 8.06
C ASN A 255 4.86 11.28 7.06
N LEU A 256 5.65 11.77 6.11
CA LEU A 256 6.38 10.95 5.15
C LEU A 256 7.44 10.11 5.87
N GLY A 257 8.21 10.71 6.78
CA GLY A 257 9.18 9.97 7.59
C GLY A 257 8.56 8.85 8.41
N LYS A 258 7.37 9.08 8.99
CA LYS A 258 6.61 8.03 9.68
C LYS A 258 6.17 6.89 8.75
N VAL A 259 5.75 7.22 7.53
CA VAL A 259 5.41 6.21 6.50
C VAL A 259 6.65 5.39 6.12
N VAL A 260 7.77 6.05 5.84
CA VAL A 260 9.05 5.38 5.50
C VAL A 260 9.49 4.44 6.63
N TYR A 261 9.43 4.91 7.88
CA TYR A 261 9.75 4.09 9.05
C TYR A 261 8.83 2.86 9.18
N ALA A 262 7.52 3.03 9.01
CA ALA A 262 6.57 1.91 9.05
C ALA A 262 6.85 0.89 7.93
N CYS A 263 7.17 1.36 6.71
CA CYS A 263 7.59 0.52 5.60
C CYS A 263 8.85 -0.30 5.92
N GLU A 264 9.83 0.29 6.59
CA GLU A 264 11.07 -0.39 7.01
C GLU A 264 10.79 -1.48 8.06
N GLU A 265 9.96 -1.20 9.06
CA GLU A 265 9.54 -2.18 10.06
C GLU A 265 8.78 -3.35 9.42
N PHE A 266 7.84 -3.04 8.53
CA PHE A 266 7.11 -4.05 7.78
C PHE A 266 8.05 -4.93 6.96
N LEU A 267 8.96 -4.31 6.21
CA LEU A 267 9.91 -5.04 5.39
C LEU A 267 10.83 -5.93 6.24
N ARG A 268 11.28 -5.48 7.42
CA ARG A 268 12.07 -6.29 8.36
C ARG A 268 11.31 -7.55 8.81
N GLY A 269 9.99 -7.46 8.99
CA GLY A 269 9.14 -8.58 9.39
C GLY A 269 8.99 -9.67 8.32
N ILE A 270 8.99 -9.30 7.04
CA ILE A 270 8.68 -10.23 5.94
C ILE A 270 9.90 -10.70 5.14
N LYS A 271 11.00 -9.94 5.14
CA LYS A 271 12.17 -10.28 4.32
C LYS A 271 13.01 -11.42 4.89
N VAL A 272 13.74 -12.09 4.01
CA VAL A 272 14.86 -12.97 4.36
C VAL A 272 16.15 -12.17 4.23
N PRO A 273 16.95 -12.03 5.31
CA PRO A 273 18.26 -11.37 5.23
C PRO A 273 19.12 -11.98 4.12
N GLY A 274 19.79 -11.13 3.33
CA GLY A 274 20.68 -11.55 2.23
C GLY A 274 19.98 -12.03 0.94
N GLN A 275 18.69 -12.37 0.97
CA GLN A 275 17.94 -12.82 -0.22
C GLN A 275 17.02 -11.73 -0.79
N TYR A 276 16.66 -10.74 0.02
CA TYR A 276 15.85 -9.62 -0.43
C TYR A 276 16.66 -8.69 -1.34
N ARG A 277 16.18 -8.50 -2.57
CA ARG A 277 16.70 -7.51 -3.52
C ARG A 277 15.73 -6.34 -3.61
N SER A 278 16.20 -5.17 -3.17
CA SER A 278 15.45 -3.93 -3.34
C SER A 278 15.45 -3.53 -4.82
N ALA A 279 14.33 -3.01 -5.30
CA ALA A 279 14.23 -2.47 -6.66
C ALA A 279 14.97 -1.12 -6.82
N TYR A 280 15.24 -0.43 -5.71
CA TYR A 280 15.88 0.88 -5.70
C TYR A 280 17.09 0.86 -4.75
N SER A 281 18.19 1.51 -5.15
CA SER A 281 19.40 1.58 -4.33
C SER A 281 19.29 2.67 -3.28
N SER A 282 19.75 2.37 -2.05
CA SER A 282 19.95 3.37 -1.00
C SER A 282 21.09 4.36 -1.31
N GLU A 283 21.89 4.11 -2.35
CA GLU A 283 22.95 5.02 -2.79
C GLU A 283 22.43 6.16 -3.68
N ALA A 284 21.14 6.14 -4.05
CA ALA A 284 20.58 7.18 -4.89
C ALA A 284 20.50 8.51 -4.12
N MET A 285 21.03 9.58 -4.71
CA MET A 285 21.06 10.92 -4.13
C MET A 285 19.72 11.63 -4.35
N PHE A 286 18.69 11.22 -3.60
CA PHE A 286 17.34 11.78 -3.73
C PHE A 286 17.29 13.29 -3.45
N TYR A 287 17.97 13.80 -2.41
CA TYR A 287 17.95 15.24 -2.12
C TYR A 287 18.45 16.08 -3.30
N ALA A 288 19.56 15.69 -3.94
CA ALA A 288 20.16 16.46 -5.02
C ALA A 288 19.23 16.48 -6.24
N ALA A 289 18.61 15.35 -6.54
CA ALA A 289 17.69 15.23 -7.65
C ALA A 289 16.34 15.92 -7.37
N CYS A 290 15.78 15.79 -6.17
CA CYS A 290 14.54 16.45 -5.78
C CYS A 290 14.71 17.95 -5.55
N ALA A 291 15.90 18.42 -5.15
CA ALA A 291 16.21 19.85 -5.15
C ALA A 291 16.22 20.41 -6.58
N LYS A 292 16.75 19.65 -7.55
CA LYS A 292 16.79 20.04 -8.96
C LYS A 292 15.42 19.92 -9.64
N PHE A 293 14.66 18.88 -9.31
CA PHE A 293 13.38 18.53 -9.94
C PHE A 293 12.30 18.17 -8.90
N PRO A 294 11.89 19.12 -8.04
CA PRO A 294 10.99 18.83 -6.92
C PRO A 294 9.63 18.30 -7.37
N GLU A 295 9.07 18.85 -8.45
CA GLU A 295 7.79 18.39 -8.99
C GLU A 295 7.84 16.93 -9.46
N ALA A 296 8.95 16.46 -10.04
CA ALA A 296 9.07 15.08 -10.47
C ALA A 296 9.02 14.12 -9.28
N CYS A 297 9.70 14.44 -8.17
CA CYS A 297 9.67 13.64 -6.95
C CYS A 297 8.27 13.61 -6.32
N ALA A 298 7.61 14.77 -6.24
CA ALA A 298 6.26 14.86 -5.72
C ALA A 298 5.27 14.04 -6.56
N VAL A 299 5.37 14.12 -7.88
CA VAL A 299 4.52 13.35 -8.82
C VAL A 299 4.65 11.85 -8.60
N VAL A 300 5.87 11.33 -8.33
CA VAL A 300 6.05 9.90 -8.03
C VAL A 300 5.30 9.53 -6.76
N VAL A 301 5.53 10.23 -5.64
CA VAL A 301 4.88 9.93 -4.36
C VAL A 301 3.36 9.99 -4.47
N VAL A 302 2.84 11.09 -5.02
CA VAL A 302 1.40 11.31 -5.19
C VAL A 302 0.78 10.25 -6.11
N GLY A 303 1.49 9.87 -7.18
CA GLY A 303 1.03 8.90 -8.16
C GLY A 303 0.98 7.45 -7.65
N ILE A 304 1.94 7.04 -6.80
CA ILE A 304 1.99 5.68 -6.23
C ILE A 304 1.19 5.55 -4.93
N ALA A 305 0.84 6.65 -4.28
CA ALA A 305 0.12 6.64 -3.01
C ALA A 305 -1.20 5.82 -3.03
N PRO A 306 -2.06 5.90 -4.06
CA PRO A 306 -3.24 5.02 -4.16
C PRO A 306 -2.89 3.52 -4.18
N MET A 307 -1.86 3.14 -4.94
CA MET A 307 -1.39 1.75 -5.02
C MET A 307 -0.86 1.28 -3.66
N LEU A 308 -0.04 2.10 -2.99
CA LEU A 308 0.49 1.80 -1.65
C LEU A 308 -0.63 1.65 -0.62
N TYR A 309 -1.53 2.62 -0.55
CA TYR A 309 -2.63 2.62 0.42
C TYR A 309 -3.50 1.37 0.26
N VAL A 310 -4.02 1.15 -0.95
CA VAL A 310 -4.94 0.03 -1.19
C VAL A 310 -4.23 -1.31 -1.10
N GLY A 311 -3.05 -1.46 -1.70
CA GLY A 311 -2.35 -2.74 -1.69
C GLY A 311 -1.89 -3.16 -0.29
N LEU A 312 -1.44 -2.23 0.56
CA LEU A 312 -1.10 -2.53 1.96
C LEU A 312 -2.35 -2.86 2.79
N GLN A 313 -3.44 -2.11 2.60
CA GLN A 313 -4.69 -2.39 3.30
C GLN A 313 -5.27 -3.75 2.88
N SER A 314 -5.29 -4.07 1.58
CA SER A 314 -5.74 -5.37 1.08
C SER A 314 -4.91 -6.53 1.62
N LEU A 315 -3.58 -6.38 1.72
CA LEU A 315 -2.74 -7.41 2.33
C LEU A 315 -3.01 -7.56 3.83
N SER A 316 -3.17 -6.45 4.55
CA SER A 316 -3.53 -6.45 5.98
C SER A 316 -4.85 -7.17 6.19
N ASP A 317 -5.90 -6.80 5.46
CA ASP A 317 -7.24 -7.39 5.57
C ASP A 317 -7.22 -8.89 5.26
N ALA A 318 -6.60 -9.29 4.14
CA ALA A 318 -6.46 -10.71 3.78
C ALA A 318 -5.67 -11.50 4.85
N SER A 319 -4.69 -10.87 5.50
CA SER A 319 -3.94 -11.50 6.59
C SER A 319 -4.79 -11.66 7.86
N VAL A 320 -5.68 -10.71 8.16
CA VAL A 320 -6.64 -10.84 9.27
C VAL A 320 -7.61 -11.98 9.01
N ASP A 321 -8.21 -12.04 7.81
CA ASP A 321 -9.14 -13.09 7.42
C ASP A 321 -8.51 -14.48 7.51
N ALA A 322 -7.30 -14.62 6.95
CA ALA A 322 -6.52 -15.86 7.01
C ALA A 322 -6.15 -16.25 8.44
N PHE A 323 -5.77 -15.28 9.28
CA PHE A 323 -5.40 -15.50 10.66
C PHE A 323 -6.59 -15.98 11.51
N LEU A 324 -7.74 -15.33 11.35
CA LEU A 324 -8.96 -15.69 12.07
C LEU A 324 -9.64 -16.96 11.52
N ARG A 325 -9.13 -17.52 10.42
CA ARG A 325 -9.69 -18.67 9.71
C ARG A 325 -11.17 -18.47 9.38
N TRP A 326 -11.52 -17.25 8.94
CA TRP A 326 -12.90 -16.96 8.56
C TRP A 326 -13.26 -17.77 7.32
N PRO A 327 -14.47 -18.35 7.26
CA PRO A 327 -14.99 -18.90 6.01
C PRO A 327 -14.93 -17.84 4.90
N PRO A 328 -14.62 -18.23 3.65
CA PRO A 328 -14.29 -19.58 3.21
C PRO A 328 -12.89 -20.03 3.67
N PHE A 329 -12.68 -21.35 3.85
CA PHE A 329 -11.36 -21.94 4.17
C PHE A 329 -10.26 -21.65 3.14
N THR A 330 -10.58 -20.92 2.06
CA THR A 330 -9.66 -20.38 1.05
C THR A 330 -9.00 -19.06 1.45
N ALA A 331 -9.32 -18.46 2.61
CA ALA A 331 -8.75 -17.18 3.05
C ALA A 331 -7.20 -17.17 3.07
N TYR A 332 -6.58 -18.31 3.41
CA TYR A 332 -5.13 -18.44 3.36
C TYR A 332 -4.57 -18.37 1.93
N ASN A 333 -5.22 -19.04 0.98
CA ASN A 333 -4.80 -18.99 -0.43
C ASN A 333 -4.95 -17.56 -0.98
N ARG A 334 -6.06 -16.89 -0.65
CA ARG A 334 -6.28 -15.48 -1.00
C ARG A 334 -5.17 -14.58 -0.45
N MET A 335 -4.81 -14.74 0.83
CA MET A 335 -3.70 -13.98 1.43
C MET A 335 -2.39 -14.20 0.67
N GLN A 336 -2.08 -15.44 0.27
CA GLN A 336 -0.88 -15.74 -0.53
C GLN A 336 -0.93 -15.11 -1.93
N GLU A 337 -2.08 -15.11 -2.59
CA GLU A 337 -2.27 -14.46 -3.88
C GLU A 337 -2.08 -12.94 -3.78
N VAL A 338 -2.68 -12.30 -2.77
CA VAL A 338 -2.50 -10.87 -2.51
C VAL A 338 -1.02 -10.56 -2.21
N LEU A 339 -0.35 -11.38 -1.40
CA LEU A 339 1.08 -11.22 -1.09
C LEU A 339 1.95 -11.24 -2.35
N LYS A 340 1.68 -12.15 -3.29
CA LYS A 340 2.38 -12.21 -4.58
C LYS A 340 2.08 -10.98 -5.43
N ALA A 341 0.82 -10.54 -5.47
CA ALA A 341 0.38 -9.39 -6.26
C ALA A 341 1.01 -8.07 -5.80
N VAL A 342 1.13 -7.87 -4.48
CA VAL A 342 1.86 -6.73 -3.93
C VAL A 342 3.38 -6.79 -4.20
N GLY A 343 3.89 -7.87 -4.79
CA GLY A 343 5.26 -8.00 -5.29
C GLY A 343 6.18 -8.87 -4.41
N TYR A 344 5.68 -9.45 -3.31
CA TYR A 344 6.49 -10.29 -2.43
C TYR A 344 6.39 -11.76 -2.83
N VAL A 345 7.44 -12.25 -3.50
CA VAL A 345 7.58 -13.63 -3.97
C VAL A 345 8.83 -14.30 -3.38
N GLU A 346 8.83 -15.63 -3.27
CA GLU A 346 10.02 -16.40 -2.90
C GLU A 346 11.09 -16.31 -4.03
N PRO A 347 12.39 -16.26 -3.70
CA PRO A 347 13.00 -16.40 -2.37
C PRO A 347 13.14 -15.07 -1.60
N GLY A 348 12.74 -13.93 -2.18
CA GLY A 348 12.88 -12.61 -1.53
C GLY A 348 12.05 -12.45 -0.25
N CYS A 349 11.07 -13.33 -0.04
CA CYS A 349 10.23 -13.39 1.14
C CYS A 349 10.37 -14.72 1.88
N ARG A 350 10.12 -14.74 3.20
CA ARG A 350 10.30 -15.95 4.03
C ARG A 350 9.40 -17.08 3.52
N ARG A 351 10.00 -18.24 3.27
CA ARG A 351 9.24 -19.42 2.85
C ARG A 351 8.18 -19.80 3.88
N GLY A 352 6.97 -20.07 3.42
CA GLY A 352 5.86 -20.48 4.30
C GLY A 352 5.41 -19.40 5.29
N MET A 353 5.42 -18.12 4.89
CA MET A 353 4.87 -17.07 5.74
C MET A 353 3.42 -17.36 6.16
N LYS A 354 3.22 -17.46 7.46
CA LYS A 354 1.90 -17.56 8.09
C LYS A 354 1.27 -16.17 8.18
N ALA A 355 -0.06 -16.13 8.22
CA ALA A 355 -0.82 -14.90 8.41
C ALA A 355 -0.37 -14.09 9.65
N SER A 356 -0.05 -14.79 10.76
CA SER A 356 0.46 -14.15 11.98
C SER A 356 1.80 -13.42 11.80
N HIS A 357 2.67 -13.90 10.90
CA HIS A 357 3.93 -13.23 10.60
C HIS A 357 3.68 -11.91 9.85
N ILE A 358 2.79 -11.92 8.86
CA ILE A 358 2.43 -10.73 8.09
C ILE A 358 1.75 -9.70 8.99
N LEU A 359 0.77 -10.11 9.82
CA LEU A 359 0.13 -9.22 10.78
C LEU A 359 1.13 -8.60 11.78
N SER A 360 2.10 -9.38 12.24
CA SER A 360 3.15 -8.87 13.12
C SER A 360 4.06 -7.85 12.40
N ALA A 361 4.28 -8.01 11.09
CA ALA A 361 5.00 -7.02 10.28
C ALA A 361 4.22 -5.70 10.13
N PHE A 362 2.88 -5.75 10.17
CA PHE A 362 2.03 -4.56 10.14
C PHE A 362 1.97 -3.78 11.46
N ARG A 363 2.70 -4.17 12.53
CA ARG A 363 2.70 -3.43 13.82
C ARG A 363 3.06 -1.95 13.69
N GLY A 364 3.89 -1.58 12.70
CA GLY A 364 4.22 -0.17 12.42
C GLY A 364 3.11 0.62 11.71
N PHE A 365 2.10 -0.06 11.15
CA PHE A 365 1.02 0.52 10.37
C PHE A 365 -0.26 0.66 11.19
N ASN A 366 -0.42 1.80 11.85
CA ASN A 366 -1.70 2.18 12.44
C ASN A 366 -2.55 3.01 11.45
N LEU A 367 -3.79 3.31 11.83
CA LEU A 367 -4.73 4.11 11.02
C LEU A 367 -4.16 5.48 10.60
N ARG A 368 -3.25 6.07 11.38
CA ARG A 368 -2.62 7.35 11.05
C ARG A 368 -1.64 7.19 9.88
N ILE A 369 -0.88 6.10 9.81
CA ILE A 369 0.02 5.82 8.69
C ILE A 369 -0.78 5.66 7.39
N PHE A 370 -1.85 4.85 7.42
CA PHE A 370 -2.73 4.68 6.25
C PHE A 370 -3.37 6.01 5.83
N LYS A 371 -3.83 6.82 6.79
CA LYS A 371 -4.37 8.15 6.51
C LYS A 371 -3.33 9.09 5.89
N ASN A 372 -2.07 9.03 6.33
CA ASN A 372 -1.00 9.84 5.73
C ASN A 372 -0.76 9.46 4.27
N ILE A 373 -0.67 8.15 3.96
CA ILE A 373 -0.52 7.68 2.57
C ILE A 373 -1.72 8.14 1.73
N TYR A 374 -2.93 8.02 2.28
CA TYR A 374 -4.16 8.47 1.62
C TYR A 374 -4.15 9.98 1.33
N ASP A 375 -3.72 10.80 2.29
CA ASP A 375 -3.63 12.25 2.13
C ASP A 375 -2.60 12.64 1.06
N PHE A 376 -1.51 11.88 0.91
CA PHE A 376 -0.52 12.12 -0.14
C PHE A 376 -1.04 11.85 -1.55
N ALA A 377 -2.08 11.03 -1.72
CA ALA A 377 -2.62 10.72 -3.04
C ALA A 377 -3.29 11.92 -3.72
N GLY A 378 -3.61 13.01 -3.02
CA GLY A 378 -4.12 14.20 -3.68
C GLY A 378 -5.50 14.03 -4.31
N PHE A 379 -6.34 13.13 -3.78
CA PHE A 379 -7.60 12.72 -4.44
C PHE A 379 -8.46 13.90 -4.87
N TRP A 380 -8.63 14.92 -4.02
CA TRP A 380 -9.40 16.13 -4.33
C TRP A 380 -8.96 16.92 -5.59
N ALA A 381 -7.70 16.77 -6.02
CA ALA A 381 -7.07 17.57 -7.09
C ALA A 381 -6.78 16.78 -8.37
N PHE A 382 -6.71 15.45 -8.31
CA PHE A 382 -6.23 14.68 -9.46
C PHE A 382 -7.13 13.52 -9.88
N TYR A 383 -8.13 13.17 -9.07
CA TYR A 383 -8.98 12.00 -9.25
C TYR A 383 -10.44 12.45 -9.16
#